data_AF-A0A939F065-F1
#
_entry.id   AF-A0A939F065-F1
#
_cell.length_a   1.000
_cell.length_b   1.000
_cell.length_c   1.000
_cell.angle_alpha   90.00
_cell.angle_beta   90.00
_cell.angle_gamma   90.00
#
_symmetry.space_group_name_H-M   'P 1'
#
loop_
_entity.id
_entity.type
_entity.pdbx_description
1 polymer ?
#
loop_
_entity_poly.entity_id
_entity_poly.type
_entity_poly.pdbx_seq_one_letter_code
_entity_poly.pdbx_strand_id
1 'polypeptide(L)'
;MSQTHEKIFDFEEGKYLHLWPLPEVAGINQDYDADENYPGFFLIGTYGIGEACAIETETGNIYTIPFIGDIPDNATYIGSTLEDLLVYLQDPW
;
A
#
# COMPACT_ATOMS: atom_id res chain seq x y z
N MET A 1 -33.99 0.64 7.79
CA MET A 1 -33.57 -0.63 7.16
C MET A 1 -32.06 -0.59 7.04
N SER A 2 -31.33 -1.00 8.09
CA SER A 2 -29.87 -1.11 8.01
C SER A 2 -29.59 -2.43 7.29
N GLN A 3 -29.25 -2.34 6.01
CA GLN A 3 -28.72 -3.49 5.30
C GLN A 3 -27.26 -3.60 5.73
N THR A 4 -27.00 -4.40 6.77
CA THR A 4 -25.65 -4.93 6.98
C THR A 4 -25.39 -5.86 5.80
N HIS A 5 -24.88 -5.31 4.70
CA HIS A 5 -24.30 -6.11 3.64
C HIS A 5 -23.08 -6.77 4.27
N GLU A 6 -23.17 -8.07 4.51
CA GLU A 6 -21.99 -8.89 4.70
C GLU A 6 -21.13 -8.71 3.44
N LYS A 7 -19.99 -8.04 3.60
CA LYS A 7 -19.05 -7.79 2.52
C LYS A 7 -18.02 -8.91 2.60
N ILE A 8 -18.16 -9.89 1.74
CA ILE A 8 -17.24 -11.02 1.64
C ILE A 8 -16.08 -10.59 0.74
N PHE A 9 -14.86 -10.68 1.26
CA PHE A 9 -13.66 -10.48 0.46
C PHE A 9 -13.06 -11.84 0.12
N ASP A 10 -13.03 -12.16 -1.17
CA ASP A 10 -12.34 -13.33 -1.72
C ASP A 10 -11.02 -12.90 -2.35
N PHE A 11 -9.95 -13.63 -2.06
CA PHE A 11 -8.58 -13.33 -2.48
C PHE A 11 -7.90 -14.53 -3.17
N GLU A 12 -8.63 -15.59 -3.55
CA GLU A 12 -8.02 -16.81 -4.13
C GLU A 12 -7.12 -16.53 -5.36
N GLU A 13 -7.44 -15.52 -6.18
CA GLU A 13 -6.63 -15.06 -7.32
C GLU A 13 -6.12 -13.62 -7.17
N GLY A 14 -6.20 -13.07 -5.94
CA GLY A 14 -5.89 -11.68 -5.65
C GLY A 14 -4.39 -11.39 -5.48
N LYS A 15 -4.07 -10.11 -5.30
CA LYS A 15 -2.71 -9.65 -4.97
C LYS A 15 -2.34 -10.04 -3.55
N TYR A 16 -1.09 -10.45 -3.38
CA TYR A 16 -0.50 -10.64 -2.06
C TYR A 16 0.02 -9.30 -1.52
N LEU A 17 -0.31 -8.96 -0.28
CA LEU A 17 0.26 -7.83 0.44
C LEU A 17 0.76 -8.28 1.82
N HIS A 18 2.06 -8.10 2.05
CA HIS A 18 2.67 -8.24 3.36
C HIS A 18 2.72 -6.87 4.05
N LEU A 19 1.82 -6.64 5.00
CA LEU A 19 1.88 -5.46 5.88
C LEU A 19 2.92 -5.68 6.97
N TRP A 20 3.77 -4.68 7.19
CA TRP A 20 4.78 -4.75 8.23
C TRP A 20 4.21 -4.47 9.62
N PRO A 21 4.79 -5.04 10.69
CA PRO A 21 4.37 -4.76 12.05
C PRO A 21 4.49 -3.26 12.37
N LEU A 22 3.45 -2.69 12.99
CA LEU A 22 3.46 -1.30 13.46
C LEU A 22 4.69 -0.89 14.31
N PRO A 23 5.23 -1.71 15.24
CA PRO A 23 6.42 -1.31 15.98
C PRO A 23 7.71 -1.29 15.13
N GLU A 24 7.71 -1.93 13.97
CA GLU A 24 8.89 -2.09 13.10
C GLU A 24 8.85 -1.14 11.90
N VAL A 25 7.66 -0.72 11.46
CA VAL A 25 7.45 0.06 10.22
C VAL A 25 8.29 1.33 10.15
N ALA A 26 8.49 2.02 11.27
CA ALA A 26 9.32 3.23 11.31
C ALA A 26 10.81 2.92 11.07
N GLY A 27 11.32 1.82 11.65
CA GLY A 27 12.69 1.37 11.43
C GLY A 27 12.90 0.88 9.99
N ILE A 28 11.91 0.16 9.43
CA ILE A 28 11.96 -0.27 8.04
C ILE A 28 12.04 0.94 7.09
N ASN A 29 11.24 1.99 7.31
CA ASN A 29 11.33 3.21 6.48
C ASN A 29 12.71 3.89 6.58
N GLN A 30 13.38 3.83 7.75
CA GLN A 30 14.75 4.30 7.90
C GLN A 30 15.74 3.43 7.11
N ASP A 31 15.61 2.10 7.18
CA ASP A 31 16.48 1.18 6.45
C ASP A 31 16.37 1.33 4.92
N TYR A 32 15.21 1.79 4.43
CA TYR A 32 14.97 2.12 3.03
C TYR A 32 15.35 3.57 2.65
N ASP A 33 15.86 4.37 3.59
CA ASP A 33 16.07 5.82 3.45
C ASP A 33 14.86 6.51 2.81
N ALA A 34 13.65 6.20 3.32
CA ALA A 34 12.41 6.51 2.62
C ALA A 34 12.15 8.01 2.45
N ASP A 35 12.64 8.83 3.37
CA ASP A 35 12.57 10.30 3.25
C ASP A 35 13.30 10.82 2.00
N GLU A 36 14.35 10.11 1.54
CA GLU A 36 15.12 10.46 0.34
C GLU A 36 14.62 9.71 -0.90
N ASN A 37 14.36 8.41 -0.77
CA ASN A 37 14.04 7.53 -1.90
C ASN A 37 12.55 7.53 -2.28
N TYR A 38 11.65 7.85 -1.33
CA TYR A 38 10.21 7.87 -1.52
C TYR A 38 9.60 9.17 -0.97
N PRO A 39 10.06 10.35 -1.46
CA PRO A 39 9.70 11.64 -0.88
C PRO A 39 8.19 11.84 -0.85
N GLY A 40 7.66 12.16 0.34
CA GLY A 40 6.22 12.36 0.56
C GLY A 40 5.44 11.09 0.88
N PHE A 41 6.07 9.91 0.88
CA PHE A 41 5.42 8.64 1.15
C PHE A 41 5.98 7.94 2.40
N PHE A 42 5.11 7.22 3.09
CA PHE A 42 5.46 6.33 4.18
C PHE A 42 5.12 4.89 3.79
N LEU A 43 6.13 4.03 3.71
CA LEU A 43 5.96 2.64 3.31
C LEU A 43 5.35 1.82 4.45
N ILE A 44 4.33 1.02 4.16
CA ILE A 44 3.59 0.23 5.17
C ILE A 44 3.63 -1.27 4.92
N GLY A 45 4.12 -1.70 3.75
CA GLY A 45 4.20 -3.09 3.38
C GLY A 45 4.75 -3.28 1.97
N THR A 46 4.73 -4.52 1.50
CA THR A 46 5.22 -4.88 0.18
C THR A 46 4.33 -5.94 -0.47
N TYR A 47 4.24 -5.87 -1.80
CA TYR A 47 3.59 -6.90 -2.60
C TYR A 47 4.52 -8.10 -2.91
N GLY A 48 5.67 -8.17 -2.23
CA GLY A 48 6.67 -9.21 -2.40
C GLY A 48 7.95 -8.62 -2.98
N ILE A 49 8.17 -8.82 -4.29
CA ILE A 49 9.31 -8.24 -4.99
C ILE A 49 8.85 -7.08 -5.87
N GLY A 50 9.67 -6.04 -5.94
CA GLY A 50 9.52 -4.96 -6.91
C GLY A 50 8.70 -3.76 -6.44
N GLU A 51 7.72 -3.93 -5.56
CA GLU A 51 6.81 -2.83 -5.16
C GLU A 51 6.48 -2.79 -3.66
N ALA A 52 6.28 -1.58 -3.15
CA ALA A 52 5.80 -1.26 -1.80
C ALA A 52 4.35 -0.78 -1.83
N CYS A 53 3.62 -1.05 -0.76
CA CYS A 53 2.39 -0.35 -0.43
C CYS A 53 2.75 0.84 0.47
N ALA A 54 2.26 2.02 0.13
CA ALA A 54 2.65 3.26 0.78
C ALA A 54 1.46 4.19 1.03
N ILE A 55 1.61 5.05 2.03
CA ILE A 55 0.67 6.13 2.36
C ILE A 55 1.31 7.46 2.01
N GLU A 56 0.63 8.29 1.21
CA GLU A 56 1.01 9.68 0.98
C GLU A 56 0.82 10.49 2.27
N THR A 57 1.89 11.09 2.77
CA THR A 57 1.91 11.75 4.09
C THR A 57 1.03 13.00 4.16
N GLU A 58 0.80 13.69 3.06
CA GLU A 58 -0.03 14.90 3.02
C GLU A 58 -1.53 14.58 3.08
N THR A 59 -1.97 13.52 2.37
CA THR A 59 -3.39 13.24 2.15
C THR A 59 -3.90 12.01 2.91
N GLY A 60 -3.02 11.08 3.25
CA GLY A 60 -3.38 9.74 3.75
C GLY A 60 -3.78 8.75 2.66
N ASN A 61 -3.67 9.12 1.39
CA ASN A 61 -4.00 8.25 0.27
C ASN A 61 -3.02 7.07 0.15
N ILE A 62 -3.51 5.96 -0.40
CA ILE A 62 -2.79 4.70 -0.53
C ILE A 62 -2.29 4.54 -1.97
N TYR A 63 -1.04 4.13 -2.11
CA TYR A 63 -0.36 3.96 -3.39
C TYR A 63 0.43 2.64 -3.44
N THR A 64 0.57 2.09 -4.65
CA THR A 64 1.63 1.13 -4.99
C THR A 64 2.81 1.92 -5.54
N ILE A 65 4.01 1.65 -5.03
CA ILE A 65 5.23 2.36 -5.42
C ILE A 65 6.32 1.35 -5.78
N PRO A 66 6.95 1.43 -6.97
CA PRO A 66 8.07 0.55 -7.29
C PRO A 66 9.29 0.87 -6.44
N PHE A 67 10.02 -0.15 -6.00
CA PHE A 67 11.28 0.00 -5.26
C PHE A 67 12.40 0.63 -6.12
N ILE A 68 12.23 0.60 -7.45
CA ILE A 68 13.15 1.18 -8.43
C ILE A 68 12.33 2.00 -9.41
N GLY A 69 12.62 3.30 -9.49
CA GLY A 69 11.95 4.21 -10.42
C GLY A 69 12.05 5.65 -9.96
N ASP A 70 11.44 6.54 -10.74
CA ASP A 70 11.36 7.96 -10.41
C ASP A 70 10.10 8.20 -9.56
N ILE A 71 10.28 8.51 -8.28
CA ILE A 71 9.20 8.82 -7.34
C ILE A 71 9.13 10.34 -7.18
N PRO A 72 7.94 10.97 -7.27
CA PRO A 72 6.60 10.39 -7.20
C PRO A 72 5.98 9.92 -8.54
N ASP A 73 6.61 10.15 -9.69
CA ASP A 73 5.99 9.97 -11.01
C ASP A 73 5.53 8.53 -11.30
N ASN A 74 6.22 7.53 -10.75
CA ASN A 74 5.90 6.12 -10.93
C ASN A 74 4.97 5.55 -9.84
N ALA A 75 4.43 6.37 -8.94
CA ALA A 75 3.49 5.93 -7.93
C ALA A 75 2.09 5.70 -8.54
N THR A 76 1.47 4.56 -8.25
CA THR A 76 0.12 4.21 -8.72
C THR A 76 -0.89 4.38 -7.60
N TYR A 77 -1.85 5.30 -7.78
CA TYR A 77 -2.92 5.53 -6.80
C TYR A 77 -3.83 4.30 -6.67
N ILE A 78 -4.10 3.89 -5.44
CA ILE A 78 -5.03 2.81 -5.10
C ILE A 78 -6.35 3.39 -4.60
N GLY A 79 -6.31 4.30 -3.62
CA GLY A 79 -7.50 4.71 -2.90
C GLY A 79 -7.22 5.58 -1.68
N SER A 80 -8.27 5.87 -0.93
CA SER A 80 -8.21 6.72 0.27
C SER A 80 -8.67 6.00 1.55
N THR A 81 -9.12 4.75 1.41
CA THR A 81 -9.69 3.95 2.49
C THR A 81 -9.12 2.53 2.49
N LEU A 82 -9.22 1.85 3.64
CA LEU A 82 -8.89 0.43 3.74
C LEU A 82 -9.78 -0.40 2.80
N GLU A 83 -11.04 -0.03 2.64
CA GLU A 83 -11.97 -0.68 1.71
C GLU A 83 -11.51 -0.60 0.26
N ASP A 84 -10.97 0.54 -0.18
CA ASP A 84 -10.40 0.68 -1.53
C ASP A 84 -9.20 -0.25 -1.72
N LEU A 85 -8.31 -0.31 -0.70
CA LEU A 85 -7.17 -1.23 -0.70
C LEU A 85 -7.64 -2.68 -0.77
N LEU A 86 -8.64 -3.07 0.02
CA LEU A 86 -9.17 -4.44 0.00
C LEU A 86 -9.76 -4.80 -1.36
N VAL A 87 -10.45 -3.87 -2.03
CA VAL A 87 -10.95 -4.08 -3.41
C VAL A 87 -9.79 -4.25 -4.38
N TYR A 88 -8.77 -3.39 -4.32
CA TYR A 88 -7.58 -3.49 -5.18
C TYR A 88 -6.84 -4.84 -5.04
N LEU A 89 -6.82 -5.40 -3.83
CA LEU A 89 -6.21 -6.69 -3.56
C LEU A 89 -6.98 -7.88 -4.16
N GLN A 90 -8.25 -7.72 -4.55
CA GLN A 90 -9.03 -8.80 -5.19
C GLN A 90 -8.70 -8.94 -6.66
N ASP A 91 -8.25 -7.87 -7.31
CA ASP A 91 -7.88 -7.91 -8.71
C ASP A 91 -6.59 -8.73 -8.88
N PRO A 92 -6.45 -9.55 -9.93
CA PRO A 92 -5.18 -10.19 -10.26
C PRO A 92 -4.12 -9.17 -10.71
N TRP A 93 -2.87 -9.62 -10.85
CA TRP A 93 -1.74 -8.82 -11.39
C TRP A 93 -1.94 -8.40 -12.84
#